data_AF-A0A9X8YPI2-F1
#
_entry.id   AF-A0A9X8YPI2-F1
#
_cell.length_a   1.000
_cell.length_b   1.000
_cell.length_c   1.000
_cell.angle_alpha   90.00
_cell.angle_beta   90.00
_cell.angle_gamma   90.00
#
_symmetry.space_group_name_H-M   'P 1'
#
loop_
_entity.id
_entity.type
_entity.pdbx_description
1 polymer ?
#
loop_
_entity_poly.entity_id
_entity_poly.type
_entity_poly.pdbx_seq_one_letter_code
_entity_poly.pdbx_strand_id
1 'polypeptide(L)'
;VKCVQRAIDQAELMADCQISSVYLALSGKHISCQNEIGMVPISEEEVTQDDVENVVHTAKSVRVRDEHRILHVIPQEYAIDYQEGIKNPVGLSGVRM
;
A
#
# COMPACT_ATOMS: atom_id res chain seq x y z
N VAL A 1 -9.79 -2.16 -25.41
CA VAL A 1 -10.88 -1.46 -24.69
C VAL A 1 -12.25 -2.12 -24.87
N LYS A 2 -12.69 -2.48 -26.09
CA LYS A 2 -13.99 -3.12 -26.34
C LYS A 2 -14.28 -4.40 -25.52
N CYS A 3 -13.26 -5.19 -25.19
CA CYS A 3 -13.44 -6.42 -24.41
C CYS A 3 -13.85 -6.17 -22.95
N VAL A 4 -13.33 -5.09 -22.34
CA VAL A 4 -13.67 -4.74 -20.95
C VAL A 4 -15.10 -4.21 -20.88
N GLN A 5 -15.48 -3.33 -21.80
CA GLN A 5 -16.85 -2.83 -21.89
C GLN A 5 -17.85 -3.97 -22.06
N ARG A 6 -17.58 -4.89 -23.00
CA ARG A 6 -18.45 -6.05 -23.23
C ARG A 6 -18.57 -6.95 -22.00
N ALA A 7 -17.49 -7.14 -21.23
CA ALA A 7 -17.52 -7.93 -20.01
C ALA A 7 -18.36 -7.26 -18.91
N ILE A 8 -18.28 -5.92 -18.79
CA ILE A 8 -19.10 -5.14 -17.86
C ILE A 8 -20.57 -5.22 -18.27
N ASP A 9 -20.91 -4.95 -19.53
CA ASP A 9 -22.30 -4.99 -20.02
C ASP A 9 -22.95 -6.36 -19.77
N GLN A 10 -22.20 -7.45 -19.96
CA GLN A 10 -22.68 -8.80 -19.68
C GLN A 10 -22.88 -9.04 -18.18
N ALA A 11 -21.97 -8.56 -17.33
CA ALA A 11 -22.09 -8.70 -15.88
C ALA A 11 -23.27 -7.89 -15.32
N GLU A 12 -23.47 -6.65 -15.79
CA GLU A 12 -24.61 -5.80 -15.43
C GLU A 12 -25.93 -6.46 -15.81
N LEU A 13 -26.02 -7.02 -17.03
CA LEU A 13 -27.22 -7.70 -17.50
C LEU A 13 -27.52 -8.99 -16.73
N MET A 14 -26.49 -9.73 -16.29
CA MET A 14 -26.66 -10.94 -15.47
C MET A 14 -27.04 -10.62 -14.02
N ALA A 15 -26.56 -9.51 -13.48
CA ALA A 15 -26.78 -9.11 -12.10
C ALA A 15 -28.00 -8.17 -11.93
N ASP A 16 -28.61 -7.73 -13.03
CA ASP A 16 -29.69 -6.73 -13.07
C ASP A 16 -29.36 -5.46 -12.26
N CYS A 17 -28.12 -5.00 -12.37
CA CYS A 17 -27.62 -3.84 -11.65
C CYS A 17 -26.58 -3.06 -12.46
N GLN A 18 -26.35 -1.80 -12.09
CA GLN A 18 -25.27 -1.00 -12.65
C GLN A 18 -24.00 -1.17 -11.82
N ILE A 19 -22.89 -1.45 -12.49
CA ILE A 19 -21.57 -1.62 -11.87
C ILE A 19 -20.90 -0.24 -11.79
N SER A 20 -20.75 0.27 -10.57
CA SER A 20 -20.08 1.56 -10.32
C SER A 20 -18.56 1.46 -10.20
N SER A 21 -18.05 0.30 -9.79
CA SER A 21 -16.62 0.08 -9.57
C SER A 21 -16.24 -1.39 -9.80
N VAL A 22 -15.00 -1.62 -10.20
CA VAL A 22 -14.46 -2.95 -10.46
C VAL A 22 -13.10 -3.10 -9.80
N TYR A 23 -12.82 -4.30 -9.29
CA TYR A 23 -11.49 -4.71 -8.90
C TYR A 23 -10.82 -5.42 -10.08
N LEU A 24 -9.73 -4.85 -10.58
CA LEU A 24 -8.98 -5.42 -11.69
C LEU A 24 -7.69 -6.07 -11.17
N ALA A 25 -7.48 -7.34 -11.51
CA ALA A 25 -6.19 -7.99 -11.32
C ALA A 25 -5.28 -7.72 -12.53
N LEU A 26 -4.06 -7.24 -12.26
CA LEU A 26 -3.03 -7.04 -13.27
C LEU A 26 -1.98 -8.15 -13.12
N SER A 27 -1.64 -8.81 -14.23
CA SER A 27 -0.64 -9.88 -14.27
C SER A 27 0.24 -9.74 -15.52
N GLY A 28 1.54 -9.96 -15.40
CA GLY A 28 2.46 -9.95 -16.55
C GLY A 28 3.93 -9.70 -16.17
N LYS A 29 4.84 -9.86 -17.14
CA LYS A 29 6.29 -9.71 -16.95
C LYS A 29 6.75 -8.28 -16.62
N HIS A 30 5.87 -7.29 -16.80
CA HIS A 30 6.13 -5.87 -16.55
C HIS A 30 5.71 -5.43 -15.14
N ILE A 31 5.18 -6.35 -14.34
CA ILE A 31 4.84 -6.10 -12.94
C ILE A 31 6.00 -6.61 -12.10
N SER A 32 6.58 -5.72 -11.30
CA SER A 32 7.62 -6.03 -10.34
C SER A 32 7.18 -5.64 -8.93
N CYS A 33 7.76 -6.32 -7.95
CA CYS A 33 7.62 -6.00 -6.54
C CYS A 33 9.02 -5.73 -5.97
N GLN A 34 9.12 -4.77 -5.06
CA GLN A 34 10.33 -4.42 -4.35
C GLN A 34 9.97 -4.18 -2.89
N ASN A 35 10.78 -4.74 -1.99
CA ASN A 35 10.66 -4.48 -0.56
C ASN A 35 11.57 -3.29 -0.22
N GLU A 36 11.03 -2.34 0.52
CA GLU A 36 11.71 -1.11 0.92
C GLU A 36 11.44 -0.80 2.38
N ILE A 37 12.41 -0.15 3.02
CA ILE A 37 12.35 0.19 4.44
C ILE A 37 12.38 1.71 4.57
N GLY A 38 11.37 2.26 5.24
CA GLY A 38 11.33 3.66 5.64
C GLY A 38 11.54 3.77 7.15
N MET A 39 12.12 4.89 7.59
CA MET A 39 12.33 5.19 9.00
C MET A 39 11.92 6.62 9.28
N VAL A 40 11.16 6.83 10.35
CA VAL A 40 10.69 8.14 10.80
C VAL A 40 10.86 8.20 12.33
N PRO A 41 11.34 9.31 12.89
CA PRO A 41 11.39 9.49 14.34
C PRO A 41 9.99 9.60 14.93
N ILE A 42 9.75 8.98 16.09
CA ILE A 42 8.50 9.13 16.81
C ILE A 42 8.50 10.50 17.50
N SER A 43 7.51 11.34 17.14
CA SER A 43 7.46 12.72 17.63
C SER A 43 7.05 12.81 19.10
N GLU A 44 6.13 11.94 19.52
CA GLU A 44 5.53 11.86 20.86
C GLU A 44 6.06 10.64 21.66
N GLU A 45 5.47 10.34 22.82
CA GLU A 45 5.82 9.18 23.65
C GLU A 45 5.26 7.85 23.11
N GLU A 46 4.24 7.92 22.25
CA GLU A 46 3.59 6.79 21.59
C GLU A 46 3.51 7.01 20.09
N VAL A 47 3.52 5.92 19.31
CA VAL A 47 3.33 5.94 17.87
C VAL A 47 1.89 6.36 17.54
N THR A 48 1.76 7.43 16.77
CA THR A 48 0.48 7.93 16.27
C THR A 48 0.17 7.40 14.87
N GLN A 49 -1.08 7.59 14.42
CA GLN A 49 -1.47 7.26 13.05
C GLN A 49 -0.67 8.06 12.02
N ASP A 50 -0.34 9.31 12.34
CA ASP A 50 0.45 10.20 11.47
C ASP A 50 1.88 9.66 11.32
N ASP A 51 2.49 9.13 12.38
CA ASP A 51 3.82 8.49 12.31
C ASP A 51 3.80 7.27 11.35
N VAL A 52 2.72 6.48 11.39
CA VAL A 52 2.52 5.35 10.47
C VAL A 52 2.37 5.82 9.02
N GLU A 53 1.59 6.88 8.78
CA GLU A 53 1.46 7.44 7.44
C GLU A 53 2.79 8.00 6.92
N ASN A 54 3.56 8.69 7.78
CA ASN A 54 4.85 9.26 7.46
C ASN A 54 5.91 8.18 7.15
N VAL A 55 5.95 7.09 7.93
CA VAL A 55 6.91 6.00 7.68
C VAL A 55 6.57 5.26 6.39
N VAL A 56 5.29 5.04 6.10
CA VAL A 56 4.84 4.46 4.83
C VAL A 56 5.17 5.39 3.65
N HIS A 57 5.00 6.71 3.83
CA HIS A 57 5.37 7.69 2.81
C HIS A 57 6.88 7.68 2.54
N THR A 58 7.69 7.59 3.59
CA THR A 58 9.15 7.50 3.49
C THR A 58 9.57 6.20 2.79
N ALA A 59 9.01 5.06 3.19
CA ALA A 59 9.26 3.76 2.54
C ALA A 59 8.86 3.75 1.06
N LYS A 60 7.80 4.50 0.70
CA LYS A 60 7.34 4.67 -0.68
C LYS A 60 8.22 5.61 -1.51
N SER A 61 9.01 6.48 -0.87
CA SER A 61 9.79 7.54 -1.53
C SER A 61 11.05 7.02 -2.25
N VAL A 62 11.04 5.76 -2.66
CA VAL A 62 12.09 5.16 -3.46
C VAL A 62 12.07 5.64 -4.91
N ARG A 63 13.26 5.71 -5.50
CA ARG A 63 13.43 6.08 -6.90
C ARG A 63 12.87 5.00 -7.80
N VAL A 64 11.62 5.17 -8.19
CA VAL A 64 11.02 4.41 -9.29
C VAL A 64 11.54 5.00 -10.60
N ARG A 65 12.01 4.14 -11.52
CA ARG A 65 12.40 4.56 -12.88
C ARG A 65 11.21 5.29 -13.52
N ASP A 66 11.46 6.33 -14.32
CA ASP A 66 10.40 7.15 -14.92
C ASP A 66 9.37 6.36 -15.76
N GLU A 67 9.76 5.17 -16.22
CA GLU A 67 8.94 4.24 -16.99
C GLU A 67 7.97 3.40 -16.13
N HIS A 68 8.17 3.37 -14.81
CA HIS A 68 7.40 2.56 -13.87
C HIS A 68 6.49 3.43 -13.00
N ARG A 69 5.36 2.86 -12.60
CA ARG A 69 4.38 3.52 -11.72
C ARG A 69 4.01 2.59 -10.57
N ILE A 70 3.93 3.15 -9.36
CA ILE A 70 3.53 2.40 -8.17
C ILE A 70 2.05 2.04 -8.30
N LEU A 71 1.74 0.75 -8.30
CA LEU A 71 0.36 0.22 -8.35
C LEU A 71 -0.25 0.10 -6.95
N HIS A 72 0.52 -0.44 -6.00
CA HIS A 72 0.08 -0.64 -4.63
C HIS A 72 1.27 -0.65 -3.67
N VAL A 73 1.04 -0.29 -2.41
CA VAL A 73 2.01 -0.33 -1.31
C VAL A 73 1.35 -1.14 -0.20
N ILE A 74 2.02 -2.19 0.25
CA ILE A 74 1.52 -3.10 1.28
C ILE A 74 2.54 -3.10 2.42
N PRO A 75 2.23 -2.47 3.56
CA PRO A 75 3.05 -2.60 4.76
C PRO A 75 3.10 -4.07 5.19
N GLN A 76 4.31 -4.62 5.37
CA GLN A 76 4.50 -6.03 5.75
C GLN A 76 4.69 -6.17 7.26
N GLU A 77 5.61 -5.37 7.80
CA GLU A 77 5.96 -5.36 9.21
C GLU A 77 6.43 -3.97 9.64
N TYR A 78 6.32 -3.69 10.94
CA TYR A 78 6.88 -2.53 11.59
C TYR A 78 7.92 -2.99 12.62
N ALA A 79 8.87 -2.11 12.89
CA ALA A 79 9.84 -2.30 13.96
C ALA A 79 9.96 -1.03 14.80
N ILE A 80 10.06 -1.20 16.12
CA ILE A 80 10.30 -0.14 17.10
C ILE A 80 11.47 -0.62 17.97
N ASP A 81 12.52 0.20 18.11
CA ASP A 81 13.69 -0.11 18.97
C ASP A 81 14.22 -1.54 18.85
N TYR A 82 14.45 -2.02 17.63
CA TYR A 82 14.93 -3.37 17.33
C TYR A 82 13.95 -4.52 17.61
N GLN A 83 12.72 -4.23 18.05
CA GLN A 83 11.65 -5.21 18.09
C GLN A 83 10.93 -5.26 16.74
N GLU A 84 11.13 -6.36 16.01
CA GLU A 84 10.52 -6.62 14.71
C GLU A 84 9.19 -7.40 14.84
N GLY A 85 8.47 -7.53 13.72
CA GLY A 85 7.24 -8.34 13.65
C GLY A 85 5.99 -7.64 14.21
N ILE A 86 6.05 -6.33 14.44
CA ILE A 86 4.90 -5.55 14.90
C ILE A 86 3.93 -5.37 13.72
N LYS A 87 2.67 -5.76 13.90
CA LYS A 87 1.61 -5.61 12.88
C LYS A 87 0.89 -4.27 12.96
N ASN A 88 0.66 -3.79 14.18
CA ASN A 88 0.03 -2.50 14.43
C ASN A 88 0.87 -1.75 15.47
N PRO A 89 1.65 -0.74 15.05
CA PRO A 89 2.53 -0.01 15.95
C PRO A 89 1.80 1.09 16.72
N VAL A 90 0.57 1.48 16.32
CA VAL A 90 -0.15 2.60 16.93
C VAL A 90 -0.41 2.33 18.42
N GLY A 91 -0.03 3.30 19.27
CA GLY A 91 -0.12 3.21 20.74
C GLY A 91 1.02 2.43 21.41
N LEU A 92 2.03 1.99 20.65
CA LEU A 92 3.27 1.49 21.24
C LEU A 92 4.24 2.64 21.47
N SER A 93 4.97 2.59 22.59
CA SER A 93 6.04 3.54 22.89
C SER A 93 7.38 3.03 22.36
N GLY A 94 8.20 3.97 21.87
CA GLY A 94 9.57 3.73 21.49
C GLY A 94 10.51 4.75 22.11
N VAL A 95 11.80 4.42 22.16
CA VAL A 95 12.87 5.26 22.68
C VAL A 95 13.24 6.28 21.60
N ARG A 96 13.15 7.57 21.93
CA ARG A 96 13.60 8.65 21.04
C ARG A 96 15.11 8.51 20.77
N MET A 97 15.50 8.42 19.50
CA MET A 97 16.87 8.66 19.03
C MET A 97 16.95 9.91 18.17
#